data_AF-A0A837HQU0-F1
#
_entry.id   AF-A0A837HQU0-F1
#
_cell.length_a   1.000
_cell.length_b   1.000
_cell.length_c   1.000
_cell.angle_alpha   90.00
_cell.angle_beta   90.00
_cell.angle_gamma   90.00
#
_symmetry.space_group_name_H-M   'P 1'
#
loop_
_entity.id
_entity.type
_entity.pdbx_description
1 polymer ?
#
loop_
_entity_poly.entity_id
_entity_poly.type
_entity_poly.pdbx_seq_one_letter_code
_entity_poly.pdbx_strand_id
1 'polypeptide(L)' 'MKEQSQVEKGDTAQIPLDYRTDGEVRISIREKIAKGVPLDKREEQIRDHDREEAREDLKNTYPH' A
#
# COMPACT_ATOMS: atom_id res chain seq x y z
N MET A 1 -48.80 0.34 13.33
CA MET A 1 -48.29 -0.72 12.42
C MET A 1 -46.86 -0.36 12.05
N LYS A 2 -46.00 -1.38 11.95
CA LYS A 2 -44.56 -1.29 11.62
C LYS A 2 -44.38 -1.14 10.11
N GLU A 3 -43.31 -0.47 9.69
CA GLU A 3 -42.39 -0.84 8.58
C GLU A 3 -41.33 0.28 8.50
N GLN A 4 -40.11 0.09 9.02
CA GLN A 4 -38.97 -0.66 8.46
C GLN A 4 -38.59 -0.21 7.04
N SER A 5 -37.91 0.93 6.92
CA SER A 5 -37.06 1.20 5.75
C SER A 5 -35.61 0.91 6.12
N GLN A 6 -35.15 -0.26 5.66
CA GLN A 6 -33.75 -0.61 5.50
C GLN A 6 -33.07 0.48 4.67
N VAL A 7 -32.06 1.16 5.25
CA VAL A 7 -31.09 1.92 4.48
C VAL A 7 -29.89 1.01 4.25
N GLU A 8 -29.54 0.89 2.97
CA GLU A 8 -28.55 0.01 2.38
C GLU A 8 -27.26 -0.08 3.19
N LYS A 9 -26.79 -1.32 3.36
CA LYS A 9 -25.42 -1.59 3.78
C LYS A 9 -24.51 -1.01 2.70
N GLY A 10 -23.96 0.18 2.95
CA GLY A 10 -22.82 0.65 2.19
C GLY A 10 -21.72 -0.38 2.36
N ASP A 11 -21.44 -1.14 1.30
CA ASP A 11 -20.23 -1.93 1.08
C ASP A 11 -19.03 -0.98 1.08
N THR A 12 -18.76 -0.39 2.23
CA THR A 12 -17.44 0.10 2.57
C THR A 12 -16.61 -1.16 2.70
N ALA A 13 -15.98 -1.57 1.61
CA ALA A 13 -14.92 -2.56 1.65
C ALA A 13 -13.97 -2.10 2.76
N GLN A 14 -14.07 -2.74 3.92
CA GLN A 14 -13.20 -2.50 5.05
C GLN A 14 -11.82 -2.87 4.53
N ILE A 15 -11.04 -1.87 4.13
CA ILE A 15 -9.64 -2.06 3.82
C ILE A 15 -9.08 -2.71 5.08
N PRO A 16 -8.60 -3.95 5.01
CA PRO A 16 -8.12 -4.64 6.20
C PRO A 16 -7.04 -3.75 6.83
N LEU A 17 -7.21 -3.40 8.11
CA LEU A 17 -6.20 -2.66 8.84
C LEU A 17 -4.93 -3.50 8.85
N ASP A 18 -3.92 -3.02 8.13
CA ASP A 18 -2.63 -3.65 8.11
C ASP A 18 -1.80 -3.10 9.28
N TYR A 19 -1.70 -3.91 10.33
CA TYR A 19 -0.99 -3.56 11.56
C TYR A 19 0.53 -3.60 11.43
N ARG A 20 1.07 -4.01 10.27
CA ARG A 20 2.51 -3.99 10.00
C ARG A 20 3.02 -2.56 9.99
N THR A 21 4.16 -2.35 10.66
CA THR A 21 4.96 -1.14 10.54
C THR A 21 5.55 -1.02 9.13
N ASP A 22 5.86 0.20 8.69
CA ASP A 22 6.45 0.39 7.35
C ASP A 22 7.78 -0.36 7.17
N GLY A 23 8.54 -0.54 8.26
CA GLY A 23 9.74 -1.38 8.27
C GLY A 23 9.44 -2.85 7.95
N GLU A 24 8.40 -3.41 8.58
CA GLU A 24 7.96 -4.79 8.31
C GLU A 24 7.41 -4.95 6.89
N VAL A 25 6.68 -3.95 6.38
CA VAL A 25 6.18 -3.97 5.00
C VAL A 25 7.35 -3.94 4.01
N ARG A 26 8.36 -3.09 4.24
CA ARG A 26 9.59 -3.07 3.41
C ARG A 26 10.35 -4.40 3.43
N ILE A 27 10.43 -5.07 4.58
CA ILE A 27 11.01 -6.42 4.67
C ILE A 27 10.19 -7.40 3.83
N SER A 28 8.86 -7.38 3.98
CA SER A 28 7.96 -8.24 3.22
C SER A 28 8.08 -8.03 1.71
N ILE A 29 8.19 -6.77 1.25
CA ILE A 29 8.44 -6.43 -0.15
C ILE A 29 9.71 -7.12 -0.66
N ARG A 30 10.83 -6.98 0.07
CA ARG A 30 12.13 -7.56 -0.32
C ARG A 30 12.04 -9.09 -0.43
N GLU A 31 11.40 -9.74 0.54
CA GLU A 31 11.22 -11.18 0.53
C GLU A 31 10.34 -11.66 -0.63
N LYS A 32 9.23 -10.96 -0.89
CA LYS A 32 8.32 -11.30 -1.99
C LYS A 32 8.99 -11.15 -3.34
N ILE A 33 9.74 -10.07 -3.56
CA ILE A 33 10.55 -9.88 -4.77
C ILE A 33 11.57 -11.02 -4.93
N ALA A 34 12.30 -11.36 -3.88
CA ALA A 34 13.30 -12.44 -3.93
C ALA A 34 12.67 -13.81 -4.24
N LYS A 35 11.44 -14.04 -3.77
CA LYS A 35 10.68 -15.28 -3.99
C LYS A 35 9.84 -15.25 -5.28
N GLY A 36 9.82 -14.15 -6.03
CA GLY A 36 8.96 -13.98 -7.22
C GLY A 36 7.45 -13.93 -6.89
N VAL A 37 7.09 -13.59 -5.66
CA VAL A 37 5.71 -13.46 -5.20
C VAL A 37 5.22 -12.04 -5.50
N PRO A 38 4.00 -11.87 -6.04
CA PRO A 38 3.44 -10.54 -6.29
C PRO A 38 3.22 -9.76 -4.99
N LEU A 39 3.39 -8.45 -5.07
CA LEU A 39 3.16 -7.53 -3.96
C LEU A 39 1.65 -7.25 -3.81
N ASP A 40 1.24 -6.96 -2.59
CA ASP A 40 -0.11 -6.42 -2.35
C ASP A 40 -0.16 -4.91 -2.69
N LYS A 41 -1.37 -4.34 -2.73
CA LYS A 41 -1.55 -2.93 -3.12
C LYS A 41 -0.79 -1.94 -2.22
N ARG A 42 -0.66 -2.22 -0.92
CA ARG A 42 0.04 -1.34 0.03
C ARG A 42 1.55 -1.44 -0.19
N GLU A 43 2.05 -2.65 -0.40
CA GLU A 43 3.43 -2.94 -0.72
C GLU A 43 3.87 -2.32 -2.05
N GLU A 44 3.02 -2.35 -3.07
CA GLU A 44 3.26 -1.67 -4.35
C GLU A 44 3.37 -0.16 -4.16
N GLN A 45 2.43 0.46 -3.42
CA GLN A 45 2.44 1.89 -3.14
C GLN A 45 3.73 2.32 -2.40
N ILE A 46 4.15 1.55 -1.40
CA ILE A 46 5.38 1.84 -0.65
C ILE A 46 6.62 1.68 -1.53
N ARG A 47 6.68 0.62 -2.34
CA ARG A 47 7.80 0.41 -3.27
C ARG A 47 7.90 1.54 -4.28
N ASP A 48 6.77 1.96 -4.84
CA ASP A 48 6.74 2.99 -5.86
C ASP A 48 7.07 4.37 -5.26
N HIS A 49 6.62 4.65 -4.03
CA HIS A 49 7.04 5.84 -3.28
C HIS A 49 8.55 5.86 -3.00
N ASP A 50 9.11 4.75 -2.48
CA ASP A 50 10.55 4.63 -2.22
C ASP A 50 11.37 4.82 -3.52
N ARG A 51 10.83 4.41 -4.67
CA ARG A 51 11.48 4.58 -5.98
C ARG A 51 11.41 6.02 -6.49
N GLU A 52 10.28 6.70 -6.29
CA GLU A 52 10.12 8.10 -6.67
C GLU A 52 11.02 9.00 -5.81
N GLU A 53 11.08 8.75 -4.50
CA GLU A 53 11.97 9.45 -3.57
C GLU A 53 13.44 9.32 -3.99
N ALA A 54 13.90 8.10 -4.30
CA ALA A 54 15.24 7.86 -4.81
C ALA A 54 15.52 8.58 -6.15
N ARG A 55 14.49 8.75 -6.99
CA ARG A 55 14.61 9.46 -8.27
C ARG A 55 14.72 10.97 -8.07
N GLU A 56 13.93 11.53 -7.16
CA GLU A 56 14.02 12.96 -6.80
C GLU A 56 15.37 13.28 -6.15
N ASP A 57 15.85 12.43 -5.26
CA ASP A 57 17.17 12.57 -4.64
C ASP A 57 18.28 12.55 -5.68
N LEU A 58 18.21 11.63 -6.65
CA LEU A 58 19.20 11.55 -7.73
C LEU A 58 19.19 12.83 -8.60
N LYS A 59 17.99 13.33 -8.92
CA LYS A 59 17.80 14.56 -9.69
C LYS A 59 18.36 15.79 -8.96
N ASN A 60 18.18 15.86 -7.64
CA ASN A 60 18.69 16.95 -6.81
C ASN A 60 20.22 16.86 -6.60
N THR A 61 20.76 15.64 -6.52
CA THR A 61 22.20 15.42 -6.29
C THR A 61 23.02 15.64 -7.56
N TYR A 62 22.49 15.31 -8.73
CA TYR A 62 23.13 15.53 -10.03
C TYR A 62 22.21 16.30 -10.98
N PRO A 63 22.12 17.64 -10.83
CA PRO A 63 21.41 18.47 -11.79
C PRO A 63 22.15 18.40 -13.12
N HIS A 64 21.50 17.84 -14.13
CA HIS A 64 21.99 17.77 -15.51
C HIS A 64 21.75 19.10 -16.23
#